data_AF-A0AAW2UPH6-F1
#
_entry.id   AF-A0AAW2UPH6-F1
#
_cell.length_a   1.000
_cell.length_b   1.000
_cell.length_c   1.000
_cell.angle_alpha   90.00
_cell.angle_beta   90.00
_cell.angle_gamma   90.00
#
_symmetry.space_group_name_H-M   'P 1'
#
loop_
_entity.id
_entity.type
_entity.pdbx_description
1 polymer ?
#
loop_
_entity_poly.entity_id
_entity_poly.type
_entity_poly.pdbx_seq_one_letter_code
_entity_poly.pdbx_strand_id
1 'polypeptide(L)'
;MLISRNRKSVVSLSPRVFFSTLSSIQDSDFEEKGDLEQFSGVIHDKDLLRKASNGNLLVLDLIDRGAMEPDARFYMELFKKCTDQGRLKEGQIVHSHFVNSRFQHYVVLQNTGLNMYAKCGYMEMARKVFDGMTERDMVSYTMLISGYSQSNEFREALGLYVEMLRMGLQPNEFTFGSALKSAGGLQSDALGSGIHGACLKCG
;
A
#
# COMPACT_ATOMS: atom_id res chain seq x y z
N MET A 1 -16.02 29.50 -51.50
CA MET A 1 -15.68 28.19 -50.89
C MET A 1 -15.83 28.33 -49.37
N LEU A 2 -17.01 28.17 -48.76
CA LEU A 2 -17.74 26.94 -48.41
C LEU A 2 -16.97 25.91 -47.55
N ILE A 3 -17.18 26.02 -46.22
CA ILE A 3 -17.68 25.00 -45.26
C ILE A 3 -16.84 23.74 -44.88
N SER A 4 -16.71 23.59 -43.55
CA SER A 4 -16.79 22.35 -42.71
C SER A 4 -15.53 21.64 -42.21
N ARG A 5 -15.37 21.71 -40.88
CA ARG A 5 -15.17 20.63 -39.88
C ARG A 5 -14.87 19.21 -40.42
N ASN A 6 -13.90 18.54 -39.80
CA ASN A 6 -14.11 17.15 -39.39
C ASN A 6 -13.36 16.76 -38.11
N ARG A 7 -14.12 16.15 -37.18
CA ARG A 7 -13.70 15.37 -36.00
C ARG A 7 -13.31 13.95 -36.44
N LYS A 8 -12.70 13.20 -35.51
CA LYS A 8 -12.47 11.73 -35.39
C LYS A 8 -10.97 11.43 -35.42
N SER A 9 -10.40 10.59 -34.56
CA SER A 9 -10.96 9.37 -33.96
C SER A 9 -10.30 9.01 -32.63
N VAL A 10 -11.16 8.69 -31.66
CA VAL A 10 -10.89 7.80 -30.52
C VAL A 10 -10.28 6.50 -31.05
N VAL A 11 -9.14 6.08 -30.50
CA VAL A 11 -8.60 4.75 -30.74
C VAL A 11 -9.08 3.85 -29.60
N SER A 12 -10.23 3.22 -29.81
CA SER A 12 -10.66 2.03 -29.07
C SER A 12 -9.89 0.84 -29.63
N LEU A 13 -8.91 0.31 -28.89
CA LEU A 13 -8.30 -0.97 -29.25
C LEU A 13 -9.19 -2.11 -28.73
N SER A 14 -9.58 -3.00 -29.62
CA SER A 14 -10.44 -4.14 -29.37
C SER A 14 -9.67 -5.30 -28.71
N PRO A 15 -10.31 -6.12 -27.86
CA PRO A 15 -9.66 -7.27 -27.25
C PRO A 15 -9.73 -8.48 -28.19
N ARG A 16 -8.76 -8.61 -29.11
CA ARG A 16 -8.57 -9.83 -29.90
C ARG A 16 -7.12 -10.07 -30.26
N VAL A 17 -6.30 -10.47 -29.28
CA VAL A 17 -5.14 -11.34 -29.52
C VAL A 17 -4.86 -12.12 -28.23
N PHE A 18 -5.53 -13.23 -27.95
CA PHE A 18 -5.05 -14.26 -27.01
C PHE A 18 -5.86 -15.57 -27.16
N PHE A 19 -6.04 -16.03 -28.40
CA PHE A 19 -6.43 -17.42 -28.70
C PHE A 19 -5.30 -18.05 -29.49
N SER A 20 -4.27 -18.57 -28.82
CA SER A 20 -3.34 -19.54 -29.45
C SER A 20 -2.46 -20.38 -28.51
N THR A 21 -2.56 -20.28 -27.17
CA THR A 21 -1.66 -21.06 -26.29
C THR A 21 -2.35 -21.84 -25.16
N LEU A 22 -3.62 -22.24 -25.33
CA LEU A 22 -4.26 -23.20 -24.42
C LEU A 22 -4.94 -24.31 -25.22
N SER A 23 -4.15 -25.26 -25.71
CA SER A 23 -4.63 -26.53 -26.28
C SER A 23 -4.07 -27.75 -25.56
N SER A 24 -3.67 -27.62 -24.28
CA SER A 24 -3.07 -28.76 -23.55
C SER A 24 -3.12 -28.61 -22.03
N ILE A 25 -4.32 -28.38 -21.47
CA ILE A 25 -4.64 -28.74 -20.08
C ILE A 25 -6.03 -29.37 -20.09
N GLN A 26 -6.15 -30.58 -19.55
CA GLN A 26 -7.31 -31.46 -19.64
C GLN A 26 -8.51 -30.95 -18.85
N ASP A 27 -9.69 -31.15 -19.47
CA ASP A 27 -11.03 -30.98 -18.94
C ASP A 27 -11.35 -31.97 -17.79
N SER A 28 -10.92 -31.68 -16.57
CA SER A 28 -11.46 -32.34 -15.38
C SER A 28 -11.28 -31.47 -14.15
N ASP A 29 -12.21 -30.54 -13.98
CA ASP A 29 -12.81 -30.06 -12.70
C ASP A 29 -13.50 -28.72 -12.97
N PHE A 30 -14.63 -28.82 -13.70
CA PHE A 30 -15.45 -27.70 -14.13
C PHE A 30 -16.63 -27.52 -13.16
N GLU A 31 -16.47 -26.64 -12.17
CA GLU A 31 -17.60 -25.96 -11.48
C GLU A 31 -17.32 -24.44 -11.41
N GLU A 32 -16.96 -23.84 -12.55
CA GLU A 32 -16.51 -22.44 -12.62
C GLU A 32 -17.53 -21.48 -13.28
N LYS A 33 -18.84 -21.70 -13.08
CA LYS A 33 -19.89 -20.82 -13.65
C LYS A 33 -20.67 -19.98 -12.63
N GLY A 34 -20.75 -20.41 -11.37
CA GLY A 34 -21.53 -19.70 -10.34
C GLY A 34 -20.88 -18.39 -9.86
N ASP A 35 -19.55 -18.36 -9.76
CA ASP A 35 -18.85 -17.24 -9.11
C ASP A 35 -18.51 -16.08 -10.06
N LEU A 36 -18.48 -16.34 -11.37
CA LEU A 36 -18.16 -15.36 -12.41
C LEU A 36 -19.40 -14.59 -12.92
N GLU A 37 -20.61 -15.16 -12.80
CA GLU A 37 -21.85 -14.51 -13.26
C GLU A 37 -22.40 -13.46 -12.28
N GLN A 38 -21.81 -13.33 -11.09
CA GLN A 38 -22.18 -12.30 -10.11
C GLN A 38 -21.15 -11.17 -9.99
N PHE A 39 -20.40 -10.89 -11.04
CA PHE A 39 -19.71 -9.61 -11.19
C PHE A 39 -20.47 -8.76 -12.21
N SER A 40 -21.42 -7.97 -11.72
CA SER A 40 -21.62 -6.67 -12.36
C SER A 40 -20.25 -6.01 -12.37
N GLY A 41 -19.79 -5.39 -13.47
CA GLY A 41 -18.45 -4.78 -13.56
C GLY A 41 -18.14 -3.69 -12.50
N VAL A 42 -19.00 -3.51 -11.51
CA VAL A 42 -18.83 -2.72 -10.31
C VAL A 42 -18.44 -3.64 -9.15
N ILE A 43 -17.17 -3.56 -8.73
CA ILE A 43 -16.73 -4.19 -7.49
C ILE A 43 -17.25 -3.35 -6.33
N HIS A 44 -18.14 -3.91 -5.52
CA HIS A 44 -18.60 -3.21 -4.33
C HIS A 44 -17.53 -3.25 -3.24
N ASP A 45 -17.47 -2.18 -2.44
CA ASP A 45 -16.54 -2.03 -1.31
C ASP A 45 -16.55 -3.23 -0.34
N LYS A 46 -17.72 -3.85 -0.13
CA LYS A 46 -17.87 -5.05 0.71
C LYS A 46 -17.17 -6.30 0.13
N ASP A 47 -16.97 -6.34 -1.18
CA ASP A 47 -16.44 -7.50 -1.92
C ASP A 47 -14.94 -7.40 -2.17
N LEU A 48 -14.31 -6.25 -1.83
CA LEU A 48 -12.87 -6.01 -2.06
C LEU A 48 -11.95 -7.05 -1.41
N LEU A 49 -12.31 -7.51 -0.20
CA LEU A 49 -11.54 -8.52 0.53
C LEU A 49 -12.19 -9.91 0.48
N ARG A 50 -13.08 -10.14 -0.50
CA ARG A 50 -13.72 -11.45 -0.69
C ARG A 50 -12.67 -12.48 -1.12
N LYS A 51 -12.58 -13.58 -0.37
CA LYS A 51 -11.71 -14.70 -0.72
C LYS A 51 -12.33 -15.57 -1.80
N ALA A 52 -11.50 -16.06 -2.70
CA ALA A 52 -11.81 -17.16 -3.60
C ALA A 52 -11.54 -18.51 -2.92
N SER A 53 -12.00 -19.60 -3.53
CA SER A 53 -11.83 -20.98 -3.04
C SER A 53 -10.37 -21.40 -2.90
N ASN A 54 -9.48 -20.83 -3.73
CA ASN A 54 -8.03 -21.03 -3.70
C ASN A 54 -7.31 -20.29 -2.54
N GLY A 55 -8.04 -19.50 -1.73
CA GLY A 55 -7.49 -18.71 -0.63
C GLY A 55 -6.94 -17.33 -1.02
N ASN A 56 -6.88 -17.00 -2.32
CA ASN A 56 -6.56 -15.67 -2.82
C ASN A 56 -7.75 -14.71 -2.66
N LEU A 57 -7.53 -13.42 -2.93
CA LEU A 57 -8.63 -12.47 -3.11
C LEU A 57 -9.19 -12.59 -4.52
N LEU A 58 -10.51 -12.74 -4.63
CA LEU A 58 -11.17 -12.90 -5.93
C LEU A 58 -10.86 -11.74 -6.88
N VAL A 59 -10.80 -10.51 -6.36
CA VAL A 59 -10.50 -9.33 -7.16
C VAL A 59 -9.09 -9.37 -7.76
N LEU A 60 -8.13 -10.04 -7.10
CA LEU A 60 -6.79 -10.24 -7.63
C LEU A 60 -6.76 -11.38 -8.66
N ASP A 61 -7.52 -12.46 -8.45
CA ASP A 61 -7.69 -13.50 -9.47
C ASP A 61 -8.28 -12.94 -10.78
N LEU A 62 -9.22 -11.99 -10.68
CA LEU A 62 -9.78 -11.28 -11.84
C LEU A 62 -8.72 -10.44 -12.57
N ILE A 63 -7.79 -9.83 -11.84
CA ILE A 63 -6.66 -9.10 -12.43
C ILE A 63 -5.72 -10.07 -13.15
N ASP A 64 -5.34 -11.16 -12.50
CA ASP A 64 -4.39 -12.13 -13.05
C ASP A 64 -4.93 -12.83 -14.31
N ARG A 65 -6.25 -12.98 -14.41
CA ARG A 65 -6.95 -13.50 -15.61
C ARG A 65 -7.15 -12.46 -16.72
N GLY A 66 -6.74 -11.20 -16.50
CA GLY A 66 -6.93 -10.11 -17.45
C GLY A 66 -8.38 -9.63 -17.58
N ALA A 67 -9.26 -10.02 -16.65
CA ALA A 67 -10.64 -9.53 -16.60
C ALA A 67 -10.75 -8.10 -16.05
N MET A 68 -9.69 -7.61 -15.40
CA MET A 68 -9.61 -6.28 -14.80
C MET A 68 -8.17 -5.75 -14.90
N GLU A 69 -8.02 -4.48 -15.25
CA GLU A 69 -6.74 -3.79 -15.20
C GLU A 69 -6.58 -3.10 -13.83
N PRO A 70 -5.49 -3.38 -13.08
CA PRO A 70 -5.26 -2.71 -11.82
C PRO A 70 -4.80 -1.26 -12.07
N ASP A 71 -5.35 -0.35 -11.28
CA ASP A 71 -4.84 1.01 -11.14
C ASP A 71 -4.25 1.24 -9.74
N ALA A 72 -3.55 2.36 -9.56
CA ALA A 72 -2.95 2.70 -8.27
C ALA A 72 -4.00 2.90 -7.17
N ARG A 73 -5.20 3.38 -7.51
CA ARG A 73 -6.27 3.62 -6.53
C ARG A 73 -6.83 2.32 -5.97
N PHE A 74 -6.90 1.31 -6.80
CA PHE A 74 -7.36 -0.01 -6.44
C PHE A 74 -6.49 -0.63 -5.33
N TYR A 75 -5.16 -0.62 -5.48
CA TYR A 75 -4.25 -1.10 -4.42
C TYR A 75 -4.33 -0.23 -3.15
N MET A 76 -4.45 1.10 -3.28
CA MET A 76 -4.63 1.97 -2.13
C MET A 76 -5.89 1.58 -1.34
N GLU A 77 -7.00 1.34 -2.04
CA GLU A 77 -8.26 0.97 -1.42
C GLU A 77 -8.18 -0.40 -0.75
N LEU A 78 -7.54 -1.40 -1.38
CA LEU A 78 -7.32 -2.71 -0.78
C LEU A 78 -6.49 -2.63 0.50
N PHE A 79 -5.36 -1.93 0.49
CA PHE A 79 -4.54 -1.76 1.70
C PHE A 79 -5.28 -1.00 2.79
N LYS A 80 -6.02 0.06 2.42
CA LYS A 80 -6.83 0.82 3.37
C LYS A 80 -7.92 -0.06 3.99
N LYS A 81 -8.63 -0.85 3.19
CA LYS A 81 -9.63 -1.81 3.67
C LYS A 81 -9.04 -2.83 4.63
N CYS A 82 -7.86 -3.37 4.32
CA CYS A 82 -7.12 -4.26 5.21
C CYS A 82 -6.73 -3.58 6.52
N THR A 83 -6.31 -2.31 6.45
CA THR A 83 -5.96 -1.50 7.62
C THR A 83 -7.18 -1.27 8.52
N ASP A 84 -8.28 -0.78 7.96
CA ASP A 84 -9.49 -0.41 8.68
C ASP A 84 -10.15 -1.62 9.37
N GLN A 85 -9.98 -2.82 8.79
CA GLN A 85 -10.54 -4.06 9.32
C GLN A 85 -9.53 -4.92 10.10
N GLY A 86 -8.26 -4.51 10.21
CA GLY A 86 -7.20 -5.32 10.83
C GLY A 86 -6.94 -6.67 10.13
N ARG A 87 -7.22 -6.76 8.82
CA ARG A 87 -7.11 -7.99 8.03
C ARG A 87 -5.70 -8.19 7.49
N LEU A 88 -4.79 -8.57 8.38
CA LEU A 88 -3.37 -8.75 8.05
C LEU A 88 -3.13 -9.81 6.95
N LYS A 89 -3.82 -10.95 7.01
CA LYS A 89 -3.62 -12.06 6.05
C LYS A 89 -3.97 -11.62 4.64
N GLU A 90 -5.11 -10.96 4.48
CA GLU A 90 -5.53 -10.35 3.21
C GLU A 90 -4.56 -9.23 2.81
N GLY A 91 -4.10 -8.40 3.74
CA GLY A 91 -3.07 -7.39 3.49
C GLY A 91 -1.75 -7.96 2.94
N GLN A 92 -1.33 -9.14 3.43
CA GLN A 92 -0.15 -9.85 2.91
C GLN A 92 -0.37 -10.38 1.48
N ILE A 93 -1.58 -10.85 1.17
CA ILE A 93 -1.95 -11.26 -0.19
C ILE A 93 -1.90 -10.06 -1.14
N VAL A 94 -2.53 -8.94 -0.76
CA VAL A 94 -2.50 -7.67 -1.52
C VAL A 94 -1.07 -7.19 -1.71
N HIS A 95 -0.24 -7.23 -0.66
CA HIS A 95 1.15 -6.81 -0.74
C HIS A 95 1.96 -7.70 -1.70
N SER A 96 1.79 -9.01 -1.63
CA SER A 96 2.47 -9.97 -2.52
C SER A 96 2.10 -9.75 -3.99
N HIS A 97 0.85 -9.40 -4.26
CA HIS A 97 0.42 -9.04 -5.62
C HIS A 97 0.98 -7.67 -6.04
N PHE A 98 0.93 -6.68 -5.16
CA PHE A 98 1.45 -5.32 -5.38
C PHE A 98 2.94 -5.29 -5.74
N VAL A 99 3.80 -6.04 -5.04
CA VAL A 99 5.25 -6.06 -5.32
C VAL A 99 5.59 -6.63 -6.70
N ASN A 100 4.69 -7.43 -7.29
CA ASN A 100 4.84 -7.95 -8.66
C ASN A 100 4.14 -7.07 -9.72
N SER A 101 3.51 -5.97 -9.31
CA SER A 101 2.80 -5.06 -10.20
C SER A 101 3.71 -3.96 -10.77
N ARG A 102 3.25 -3.27 -11.81
CA ARG A 102 3.91 -2.06 -12.34
C ARG A 102 3.99 -0.89 -11.35
N PHE A 103 3.28 -0.97 -10.22
CA PHE A 103 3.20 0.10 -9.23
C PHE A 103 4.14 -0.13 -8.04
N GLN A 104 4.96 -1.18 -8.05
CA GLN A 104 5.82 -1.58 -6.92
C GLN A 104 6.74 -0.47 -6.38
N HIS A 105 7.09 0.53 -7.20
CA HIS A 105 7.96 1.66 -6.82
C HIS A 105 7.19 2.96 -6.55
N TYR A 106 5.86 2.94 -6.51
CA TYR A 106 5.08 4.13 -6.15
C TYR A 106 5.13 4.36 -4.64
N VAL A 107 5.89 5.36 -4.21
CA VAL A 107 6.12 5.71 -2.80
C VAL A 107 4.81 5.84 -2.01
N VAL A 108 3.78 6.46 -2.59
CA VAL A 108 2.46 6.61 -1.94
C VAL A 108 1.82 5.24 -1.65
N LEU A 109 1.93 4.28 -2.57
CA LEU A 109 1.41 2.92 -2.38
C LEU A 109 2.25 2.12 -1.40
N GLN A 110 3.58 2.24 -1.48
CA GLN A 110 4.49 1.63 -0.51
C GLN A 110 4.21 2.13 0.91
N ASN A 111 3.99 3.45 1.07
CA ASN A 111 3.57 4.06 2.34
C ASN A 111 2.21 3.52 2.81
N THR A 112 1.25 3.30 1.90
CA THR A 112 -0.06 2.74 2.26
C THR A 112 0.08 1.28 2.76
N GLY A 113 0.91 0.46 2.09
CA GLY A 113 1.22 -0.91 2.53
C GLY A 113 2.00 -0.95 3.85
N LEU A 114 2.97 -0.05 4.02
CA LEU A 114 3.73 0.13 5.26
C LEU A 114 2.79 0.46 6.43
N ASN A 115 1.88 1.43 6.24
CA ASN A 115 0.87 1.80 7.22
C ASN A 115 -0.04 0.63 7.58
N MET A 116 -0.45 -0.17 6.59
CA MET A 116 -1.27 -1.36 6.83
C MET A 116 -0.57 -2.33 7.78
N TYR A 117 0.72 -2.63 7.56
CA TYR A 117 1.49 -3.49 8.47
C TYR A 117 1.65 -2.89 9.86
N ALA A 118 2.02 -1.60 9.95
CA ALA A 118 2.21 -0.92 11.23
C ALA A 118 0.92 -0.92 12.06
N LYS A 119 -0.22 -0.60 11.45
CA LYS A 119 -1.54 -0.58 12.11
C LYS A 119 -2.07 -1.98 12.45
N CYS A 120 -1.66 -3.00 11.71
CA CYS A 120 -1.94 -4.40 12.06
C CYS A 120 -0.97 -4.95 13.13
N GLY A 121 -0.06 -4.13 13.67
CA GLY A 121 0.90 -4.52 14.71
C GLY A 121 2.08 -5.35 14.20
N TYR A 122 2.28 -5.45 12.90
CA TYR A 122 3.38 -6.22 12.28
C TYR A 122 4.54 -5.31 11.88
N MET A 123 5.18 -4.69 12.89
CA MET A 123 6.26 -3.72 12.69
C MET A 123 7.47 -4.28 11.95
N GLU A 124 7.81 -5.57 12.12
CA GLU A 124 8.91 -6.19 11.38
C GLU A 124 8.67 -6.16 9.86
N MET A 125 7.43 -6.41 9.43
CA MET A 125 7.07 -6.35 8.01
C MET A 125 7.00 -4.90 7.51
N ALA A 126 6.49 -3.98 8.34
CA ALA A 126 6.54 -2.55 8.02
C ALA A 126 7.99 -2.08 7.79
N ARG A 127 8.93 -2.53 8.63
CA ARG A 127 10.37 -2.25 8.49
C ARG A 127 10.93 -2.84 7.20
N LYS A 128 10.61 -4.09 6.86
CA LYS A 128 11.03 -4.72 5.60
C LYS A 128 10.56 -3.95 4.36
N VAL A 129 9.31 -3.47 4.37
CA VAL A 129 8.80 -2.60 3.29
C VAL A 129 9.64 -1.34 3.19
N PHE A 130 9.80 -0.62 4.30
CA PHE A 130 10.59 0.61 4.37
C PHE A 130 12.02 0.43 3.86
N ASP A 131 12.69 -0.65 4.28
CA ASP A 131 14.05 -0.96 3.86
C ASP A 131 14.16 -1.25 2.37
N GLY A 132 13.12 -1.85 1.78
CA GLY A 132 13.03 -2.10 0.34
C GLY A 132 12.66 -0.88 -0.51
N MET A 133 12.23 0.23 0.09
CA MET A 133 11.90 1.46 -0.65
C MET A 133 13.17 2.13 -1.19
N THR A 134 13.17 2.45 -2.48
CA THR A 134 14.24 3.20 -3.15
C THR A 134 14.19 4.69 -2.80
N GLU A 135 12.98 5.22 -2.66
CA GLU A 135 12.72 6.59 -2.24
C GLU A 135 11.86 6.56 -0.97
N ARG A 136 12.22 7.35 0.02
CA ARG A 136 11.50 7.47 1.30
C ARG A 136 11.24 8.94 1.54
N ASP A 137 10.01 9.25 1.92
CA ASP A 137 9.58 10.61 2.19
C ASP A 137 9.29 10.81 3.68
N MET A 138 8.88 12.03 4.04
CA MET A 138 8.45 12.37 5.40
C MET A 138 7.41 11.39 5.94
N VAL A 139 6.49 10.91 5.09
CA VAL A 139 5.41 10.01 5.48
C VAL A 139 5.97 8.62 5.82
N SER A 140 6.89 8.07 5.00
CA SER A 140 7.55 6.78 5.26
C SER A 140 8.20 6.75 6.65
N TYR A 141 9.00 7.78 6.97
CA TYR A 141 9.66 7.89 8.27
C TYR A 141 8.66 8.09 9.40
N THR A 142 7.67 8.97 9.22
CA THR A 142 6.68 9.26 10.26
C THR A 142 5.92 7.99 10.68
N MET A 143 5.53 7.15 9.72
CA MET A 143 4.81 5.91 10.00
C MET A 143 5.63 4.96 10.88
N LEU A 144 6.90 4.71 10.57
CA LEU A 144 7.74 3.84 11.39
C LEU A 144 8.08 4.46 12.75
N ILE A 145 8.40 5.76 12.81
CA ILE A 145 8.71 6.45 14.07
C ILE A 145 7.50 6.36 15.01
N SER A 146 6.29 6.62 14.51
CA SER A 146 5.07 6.47 15.29
C SER A 146 4.80 5.02 15.69
N GLY A 147 5.00 4.06 14.77
CA GLY A 147 4.82 2.64 15.05
C GLY A 147 5.73 2.14 16.17
N TYR A 148 7.04 2.38 16.07
CA TYR A 148 8.00 2.00 17.10
C TYR A 148 7.75 2.71 18.43
N SER A 149 7.42 4.00 18.40
CA SER A 149 7.06 4.75 19.60
C SER A 149 5.80 4.20 20.29
N GLN A 150 4.82 3.70 19.53
CA GLN A 150 3.61 3.06 20.06
C GLN A 150 3.91 1.69 20.67
N SER A 151 4.84 0.93 20.07
CA SER A 151 5.34 -0.36 20.58
C SER A 151 6.36 -0.25 21.71
N ASN A 152 6.66 0.96 22.19
CA ASN A 152 7.70 1.25 23.19
C ASN A 152 9.13 0.87 22.77
N GLU A 153 9.36 0.71 21.46
CA GLU A 153 10.68 0.55 20.84
C GLU A 153 11.30 1.93 20.62
N PHE A 154 11.57 2.62 21.73
CA PHE A 154 11.90 4.05 21.72
C PHE A 154 13.24 4.36 21.05
N ARG A 155 14.21 3.43 21.09
CA ARG A 155 15.53 3.62 20.50
C ARG A 155 15.46 3.59 18.98
N GLU A 156 14.67 2.69 18.44
CA GLU A 156 14.38 2.51 17.03
C GLU A 156 13.66 3.74 16.49
N ALA A 157 12.65 4.23 17.21
CA ALA A 157 11.93 5.45 16.86
C ALA A 157 12.86 6.68 16.80
N LEU A 158 13.71 6.89 17.81
CA LEU A 158 14.64 8.02 17.83
C LEU A 158 15.78 7.87 16.81
N GLY A 159 16.23 6.65 16.54
CA GLY A 159 17.19 6.36 15.48
C GLY A 159 16.67 6.81 14.12
N LEU A 160 15.44 6.44 13.78
CA LEU A 160 14.77 6.86 12.55
C LEU A 160 14.50 8.37 12.51
N TYR A 161 14.16 9.00 13.64
CA TYR A 161 14.02 10.45 13.72
C TYR A 161 15.33 11.17 13.39
N VAL A 162 16.46 10.71 13.94
CA VAL A 162 17.77 11.28 13.63
C VAL A 162 18.14 11.04 12.16
N GLU A 163 17.87 9.85 11.63
CA GLU A 163 18.09 9.55 10.22
C GLU A 163 17.28 10.47 9.30
N MET A 164 16.00 10.67 9.59
CA MET A 164 15.11 11.59 8.87
C MET A 164 15.69 13.01 8.80
N LEU A 165 16.18 13.54 9.94
CA LEU A 165 16.82 14.85 9.99
C LEU A 165 18.10 14.91 9.16
N ARG A 166 18.91 13.84 9.16
CA ARG A 166 20.15 13.77 8.36
C ARG A 166 19.87 13.72 6.86
N MET A 167 18.73 13.17 6.47
CA MET A 167 18.24 13.19 5.09
C MET A 167 17.64 14.55 4.68
N GLY A 168 17.61 15.54 5.59
CA GLY A 168 17.03 16.87 5.33
C GLY A 168 15.50 16.86 5.28
N LEU A 169 14.86 15.78 5.72
CA LEU A 169 13.40 15.68 5.77
C LEU A 169 12.90 16.40 7.02
N GLN A 170 11.87 17.25 6.85
CA GLN A 170 11.28 17.99 7.96
C GLN A 170 10.28 17.10 8.74
N PRO A 171 10.46 16.93 10.06
CA PRO A 171 9.48 16.25 10.90
C PRO A 171 8.15 17.00 10.92
N ASN A 172 7.04 16.27 10.98
CA ASN A 172 5.71 16.84 11.18
C ASN A 172 5.26 16.70 12.66
N GLU A 173 4.07 17.18 12.98
CA GLU A 173 3.50 17.15 14.32
C GLU A 173 3.41 15.73 14.91
N PHE A 174 3.12 14.74 14.08
CA PHE A 174 3.08 13.33 14.49
C PHE A 174 4.48 12.79 14.78
N THR A 175 5.46 13.16 13.96
CA THR A 175 6.86 12.80 14.18
C THR A 175 7.35 13.38 15.50
N PHE A 176 7.11 14.67 15.77
CA PHE A 176 7.54 15.32 17.02
C PHE A 176 6.89 14.69 18.25
N GLY A 177 5.57 14.44 18.22
CA GLY A 177 4.88 13.79 19.32
C GLY A 177 5.45 12.40 19.63
N SER A 178 5.73 11.62 18.58
CA SER A 178 6.31 10.28 18.71
C SER A 178 7.77 10.33 19.22
N ALA A 179 8.56 11.29 18.75
CA ALA A 179 9.94 11.47 19.17
C ALA A 179 10.03 11.93 20.64
N LEU A 180 9.18 12.89 21.06
CA LEU A 180 9.09 13.34 22.45
C LEU A 180 8.66 12.21 23.39
N LYS A 181 7.63 11.44 23.02
CA LYS A 181 7.21 10.25 23.78
C LYS A 181 8.39 9.29 23.95
N SER A 182 9.15 9.05 22.88
CA SER A 182 10.29 8.13 22.90
C SER A 182 11.45 8.65 23.75
N ALA A 183 11.74 9.95 23.72
CA ALA A 183 12.74 10.56 24.60
C ALA A 183 12.35 10.47 26.08
N GLY A 184 11.08 10.70 26.41
CA GLY A 184 10.55 10.49 27.75
C GLY A 184 10.60 9.02 28.18
N GLY A 185 10.28 8.09 27.27
CA GLY A 185 10.38 6.65 27.51
C GLY A 185 11.81 6.16 27.79
N LEU A 186 12.82 6.83 27.24
CA LEU A 186 14.23 6.59 27.53
C LEU A 186 14.77 7.43 28.70
N GLN A 187 13.94 8.29 29.31
CA GLN A 187 14.33 9.22 30.38
C GLN A 187 15.54 10.09 29.99
N SER A 188 15.57 10.55 28.74
CA SER A 188 16.68 11.35 28.20
C SER A 188 16.29 12.82 28.05
N ASP A 189 16.58 13.61 29.08
CA ASP A 189 16.29 15.05 29.10
C ASP A 189 17.00 15.82 27.98
N ALA A 190 18.23 15.41 27.64
CA ALA A 190 18.99 16.02 26.55
C ALA A 190 18.30 15.83 25.19
N LEU A 191 17.83 14.62 24.89
CA LEU A 191 17.10 14.34 23.66
C LEU A 191 15.73 15.03 23.67
N GLY A 192 15.02 14.99 24.79
CA GLY A 192 13.72 15.66 24.94
C GLY A 192 13.83 17.17 24.71
N SER A 193 14.82 17.82 25.31
CA SER A 193 15.07 19.26 25.15
C SER A 193 15.44 19.61 23.70
N GLY A 194 16.29 18.79 23.06
CA GLY A 194 16.68 18.99 21.66
C GLY A 194 15.49 18.87 20.70
N ILE A 195 14.64 17.86 20.88
CA ILE A 195 13.44 17.66 20.07
C ILE A 195 12.42 18.78 20.31
N HIS A 196 12.22 19.20 21.56
CA HIS A 196 11.32 20.31 21.89
C HIS A 196 11.78 21.62 21.23
N GLY A 197 13.08 21.94 21.30
CA GLY A 197 13.64 23.10 20.61
C GLY A 197 13.50 23.03 19.08
N ALA A 198 13.68 21.84 18.49
CA ALA A 198 13.46 21.63 17.05
C ALA A 198 11.99 21.83 16.66
N CYS A 199 11.05 21.36 17.48
CA CYS A 199 9.62 21.56 17.28
C CYS A 199 9.25 23.06 17.24
N LEU A 200 9.77 23.86 18.18
CA LEU A 200 9.52 25.31 18.23
C LEU A 200 10.14 26.10 17.07
N LYS A 201 11.16 25.53 16.41
CA LYS A 201 11.81 26.16 15.26
C LYS A 201 11.09 25.87 13.95
N CYS A 202 10.39 24.74 13.86
CA CYS A 202 9.79 24.23 12.63
C CYS A 202 8.26 24.35 12.57
N GLY A 203 7.58 24.61 13.70
CA GLY A 203 6.14 24.87 13.79
C GLY A 203 5.86 26.35 14.07
#